data_AF-A0A661BB00-F1
#
_entry.id   AF-A0A661BB00-F1
#
_cell.length_a   1.000
_cell.length_b   1.000
_cell.length_c   1.000
_cell.angle_alpha   90.00
_cell.angle_beta   90.00
_cell.angle_gamma   90.00
#
_symmetry.space_group_name_H-M   'P 1'
#
loop_
_entity.id
_entity.type
_entity.pdbx_description
1 polymer ?
#
loop_
_entity_poly.entity_id
_entity_poly.type
_entity_poly.pdbx_seq_one_letter_code
_entity_poly.pdbx_strand_id
1 'polypeptide(L)'
;MILINAQKHIKVKLWHLIIIAALSVVARVILLGDYIGHDDAYIYLRYAKNISAGHGWSFNPGEPSYGTTSPLWTLILVFGNVLGFGAVNFGVLISLLALFFIPIIGYYLISLFTGEDIKSFAYACSLATLPWIIRWSGTVMETTLATFLAMLFVY
;
A
#
# COMPACT_ATOMS: atom_id res chain seq x y z
N MET A 1 -48.73 14.80 -17.39
CA MET A 1 -48.09 14.83 -16.06
C MET A 1 -47.36 13.51 -15.84
N ILE A 2 -46.14 13.39 -16.38
CA ILE A 2 -45.15 12.38 -15.97
C ILE A 2 -43.86 13.17 -15.83
N LEU A 3 -43.53 13.51 -14.59
CA LEU A 3 -42.26 14.13 -14.24
C LEU A 3 -41.17 13.10 -14.52
N ILE A 4 -40.45 13.27 -15.63
CA ILE A 4 -39.20 12.55 -15.86
C ILE A 4 -38.26 13.04 -14.76
N ASN A 5 -38.12 12.17 -13.76
CA ASN A 5 -37.25 12.29 -12.62
C ASN A 5 -35.83 12.61 -13.14
N ALA A 6 -35.43 13.88 -13.05
CA ALA A 6 -34.05 14.27 -13.23
C ALA A 6 -33.27 13.64 -12.08
N GLN A 7 -32.85 12.39 -12.25
CA GLN A 7 -31.93 11.73 -11.34
C GLN A 7 -30.68 12.63 -11.30
N LYS A 8 -30.56 13.41 -10.22
CA LYS A 8 -29.31 14.07 -9.87
C LYS A 8 -28.29 12.95 -9.71
N HIS A 9 -27.50 12.70 -10.75
CA HIS A 9 -26.34 11.82 -10.64
C HIS A 9 -25.46 12.42 -9.55
N ILE A 10 -25.42 11.76 -8.40
CA ILE A 10 -24.54 12.14 -7.29
C ILE A 10 -23.13 11.99 -7.82
N LYS A 11 -22.45 13.11 -8.04
CA LYS A 11 -21.06 13.10 -8.50
C LYS A 11 -20.13 12.99 -7.30
N VAL A 12 -19.30 11.96 -7.33
CA VAL A 12 -18.24 11.78 -6.33
C VAL A 12 -17.11 12.73 -6.69
N LYS A 13 -16.82 13.67 -5.79
CA LYS A 13 -15.73 14.65 -5.93
C LYS A 13 -14.43 14.10 -5.35
N LEU A 14 -13.29 14.58 -5.86
CA LEU A 14 -11.96 14.17 -5.42
C LEU A 14 -11.75 14.21 -3.90
N TRP A 15 -12.30 15.22 -3.20
CA TRP A 15 -12.14 15.31 -1.75
C TRP A 15 -12.81 14.15 -1.00
N HIS A 16 -13.85 13.49 -1.53
CA HIS A 16 -14.44 12.30 -0.89
C HIS A 16 -13.41 11.16 -0.88
N LEU A 17 -12.68 11.04 -1.99
CA LEU A 17 -11.63 10.04 -2.17
C LEU A 17 -10.44 10.33 -1.25
N ILE A 18 -10.04 11.60 -1.13
CA ILE A 18 -8.98 12.01 -0.20
C ILE A 18 -9.38 11.71 1.24
N ILE A 19 -10.63 12.00 1.63
CA ILE A 19 -11.12 11.73 2.98
C ILE A 19 -11.10 10.24 3.28
N ILE A 20 -11.66 9.40 2.40
CA ILE A 20 -11.70 7.95 2.66
C ILE A 20 -10.30 7.32 2.65
N ALA A 21 -9.41 7.79 1.77
CA ALA A 21 -8.00 7.39 1.75
C ALA A 21 -7.28 7.76 3.04
N ALA A 22 -7.42 9.01 3.49
CA ALA A 22 -6.84 9.47 4.75
C ALA A 22 -7.39 8.70 5.96
N LEU A 23 -8.70 8.41 5.98
CA LEU A 23 -9.32 7.61 7.02
C LEU A 23 -8.74 6.19 7.08
N SER A 24 -8.45 5.56 5.94
CA SER A 24 -7.82 4.23 5.94
C SER A 24 -6.42 4.24 6.56
N VAL A 25 -5.62 5.27 6.25
CA VAL A 25 -4.27 5.47 6.83
C VAL A 25 -4.37 5.74 8.33
N VAL A 26 -5.27 6.64 8.75
CA VAL A 26 -5.49 6.97 10.16
C VAL A 26 -5.95 5.73 10.94
N ALA A 27 -6.92 4.99 10.41
CA ALA A 27 -7.37 3.74 11.02
C ALA A 27 -6.23 2.73 11.15
N ARG A 28 -5.39 2.59 10.11
CA ARG A 28 -4.22 1.72 10.15
C ARG A 28 -3.21 2.12 11.24
N VAL A 29 -2.91 3.41 11.36
CA VAL A 29 -1.95 3.91 12.35
C VAL A 29 -2.50 3.72 13.77
N ILE A 30 -3.77 4.04 14.01
CA ILE A 30 -4.40 3.91 15.33
C ILE A 30 -4.51 2.45 15.76
N LEU A 31 -4.92 1.55 14.87
CA LEU A 31 -5.22 0.16 15.23
C LEU A 31 -3.98 -0.74 15.28
N LEU A 32 -2.94 -0.42 14.50
CA LEU A 32 -1.82 -1.34 14.25
C LEU A 32 -0.46 -0.61 14.17
N GLY A 33 -0.31 0.61 14.70
CA GLY A 33 0.88 1.46 14.51
C GLY A 33 2.23 0.77 14.76
N ASP A 34 2.31 -0.10 15.77
CA ASP A 34 3.54 -0.82 16.14
C ASP A 34 3.74 -2.13 15.33
N TYR A 35 2.76 -2.53 14.54
CA TYR A 35 2.83 -3.76 13.74
C TYR A 35 3.57 -3.50 12.42
N ILE A 36 4.80 -3.99 12.34
CA ILE A 36 5.69 -3.82 11.17
C ILE A 36 5.70 -5.01 10.20
N GLY A 37 4.93 -6.06 10.47
CA GLY A 37 4.88 -7.30 9.67
C GLY A 37 5.12 -8.55 10.51
N HIS A 38 5.05 -9.71 9.85
CA HIS A 38 5.40 -11.02 10.45
C HIS A 38 6.87 -11.37 10.21
N ASP A 39 7.26 -12.60 10.53
CA ASP A 39 8.62 -13.14 10.45
C ASP A 39 9.34 -12.79 9.14
N ASP A 40 8.65 -12.84 7.99
CA ASP A 40 9.23 -12.51 6.67
C ASP A 40 9.72 -11.06 6.57
N ALA A 41 9.10 -10.12 7.29
CA ALA A 41 9.54 -8.73 7.34
C ALA A 41 10.98 -8.62 7.89
N TYR A 42 11.32 -9.46 8.87
CA TYR A 42 12.66 -9.49 9.45
C TYR A 42 13.69 -10.10 8.50
N ILE A 43 13.29 -11.00 7.61
CA ILE A 43 14.15 -11.51 6.53
C ILE A 43 14.53 -10.33 5.62
N TYR A 44 13.55 -9.55 5.13
CA TYR A 44 13.82 -8.36 4.33
C TYR A 44 14.74 -7.35 5.04
N LEU A 45 14.49 -7.07 6.31
CA LEU A 45 15.30 -6.16 7.11
C LEU A 45 16.74 -6.66 7.30
N ARG A 46 16.93 -7.98 7.46
CA ARG A 46 18.26 -8.59 7.58
C ARG A 46 19.06 -8.44 6.30
N TYR A 47 18.45 -8.74 5.14
CA TYR A 47 19.08 -8.51 3.84
C TYR A 47 19.37 -7.03 3.61
N ALA A 48 18.40 -6.15 3.90
CA ALA A 48 18.60 -4.71 3.74
C ALA A 48 19.76 -4.19 4.59
N LYS A 49 19.89 -4.66 5.84
CA LYS A 49 21.01 -4.33 6.72
C LYS A 49 22.35 -4.80 6.14
N ASN A 50 22.43 -6.06 5.71
CA ASN A 50 23.69 -6.64 5.21
C ASN A 50 24.14 -5.99 3.89
N ILE A 51 23.22 -5.73 2.97
CA ILE A 51 23.52 -5.02 1.73
C ILE A 51 24.03 -3.60 2.05
N SER A 52 23.34 -2.89 2.94
CA SER A 52 23.73 -1.52 3.33
C SER A 52 25.09 -1.46 4.05
N ALA A 53 25.48 -2.54 4.72
CA ALA A 53 26.78 -2.69 5.39
C ALA A 53 27.90 -3.22 4.47
N GLY A 54 27.62 -3.46 3.19
CA GLY A 54 28.61 -3.96 2.23
C GLY A 54 28.85 -5.48 2.26
N HIS A 55 28.01 -6.25 2.96
CA HIS A 55 28.09 -7.72 3.00
C HIS A 55 27.40 -8.40 1.82
N GLY A 56 26.76 -7.63 0.93
CA GLY A 56 26.07 -8.14 -0.25
C GLY A 56 24.73 -8.80 0.05
N TRP A 57 24.22 -9.59 -0.90
CA TRP A 57 22.98 -10.35 -0.77
C TRP A 57 23.21 -11.56 0.13
N SER A 58 23.16 -11.34 1.43
CA SER A 58 23.48 -12.34 2.44
C SER A 58 22.52 -12.27 3.61
N PHE A 59 22.10 -13.42 4.16
CA PHE A 59 21.36 -13.46 5.43
C PHE A 59 22.33 -13.46 6.62
N ASN A 60 23.33 -14.34 6.56
CA ASN A 60 24.51 -14.28 7.41
C ASN A 60 25.54 -13.33 6.77
N PRO A 61 26.13 -12.37 7.51
CA PRO A 61 27.06 -11.41 6.94
C PRO A 61 28.24 -12.11 6.23
N GLY A 62 28.47 -11.78 4.96
CA GLY A 62 29.59 -12.33 4.17
C GLY A 62 29.34 -13.71 3.58
N GLU A 63 28.19 -14.34 3.83
CA GLU A 63 27.78 -15.61 3.23
C GLU A 63 26.64 -15.38 2.23
N PRO A 64 26.92 -15.29 0.92
CA PRO A 64 25.89 -15.01 -0.08
C PRO A 64 24.74 -16.03 -0.04
N SER A 65 23.51 -15.54 -0.03
CA SER A 65 22.31 -16.37 0.03
C SER A 65 21.13 -15.68 -0.65
N TYR A 66 20.24 -16.46 -1.25
CA TYR A 66 19.06 -15.95 -1.96
C TYR A 66 17.78 -16.35 -1.21
N GLY A 67 17.48 -15.64 -0.12
CA GLY A 67 16.31 -15.90 0.73
C GLY A 67 15.24 -14.84 0.67
N THR A 68 15.40 -13.81 -0.17
CA THR A 68 14.40 -12.74 -0.36
C THR A 68 13.49 -13.07 -1.53
N THR A 69 12.18 -13.06 -1.30
CA THR A 69 11.16 -13.33 -2.34
C THR A 69 10.83 -12.11 -3.17
N SER A 70 11.15 -10.90 -2.68
CA SER A 70 10.99 -9.63 -3.39
C SER A 70 12.29 -8.80 -3.40
N PRO A 71 13.22 -9.06 -4.34
CA PRO A 71 14.49 -8.33 -4.43
C PRO A 71 14.31 -6.82 -4.61
N LEU A 72 13.36 -6.38 -5.43
CA LEU A 72 13.08 -4.95 -5.64
C LEU A 72 12.64 -4.27 -4.34
N TRP A 73 11.76 -4.92 -3.58
CA TRP A 73 11.35 -4.41 -2.27
C TRP A 73 12.53 -4.33 -1.29
N THR A 74 13.39 -5.34 -1.29
CA THR A 74 14.61 -5.33 -0.47
C THR A 74 15.51 -4.13 -0.82
N LEU A 75 15.67 -3.81 -2.11
CA LEU A 75 16.45 -2.64 -2.54
C LEU A 75 15.81 -1.31 -2.12
N ILE A 76 14.47 -1.22 -2.12
CA ILE A 76 13.76 -0.05 -1.58
C ILE A 76 14.09 0.13 -0.09
N LEU A 77 14.12 -0.95 0.69
CA LEU A 77 14.50 -0.89 2.11
C LEU A 77 15.97 -0.53 2.32
N VAL A 78 16.88 -1.05 1.49
CA VAL A 78 18.30 -0.65 1.47
C VAL A 78 18.42 0.85 1.24
N PHE A 79 17.67 1.41 0.29
CA PHE A 79 17.68 2.84 0.01
C PHE A 79 17.27 3.66 1.24
N GLY A 80 16.27 3.19 2.00
CA GLY A 80 15.88 3.80 3.29
C GLY A 80 17.01 3.83 4.32
N ASN A 81 17.82 2.75 4.42
CA ASN A 81 19.00 2.72 5.28
C ASN A 81 20.09 3.68 4.80
N VAL A 82 20.40 3.69 3.50
CA VAL A 82 21.43 4.54 2.91
C VAL A 82 21.11 6.03 3.07
N LEU A 83 19.83 6.41 3.01
CA LEU A 83 19.38 7.78 3.25
C LEU A 83 19.30 8.17 4.74
N GLY A 84 19.53 7.24 5.67
CA GLY A 84 19.46 7.50 7.11
C GLY A 84 18.05 7.52 7.71
N PHE A 85 17.00 7.26 6.92
CA PHE A 85 15.63 7.10 7.44
C PHE A 85 15.44 5.78 8.21
N GLY A 86 16.25 4.77 7.86
CA GLY A 86 16.12 3.40 8.36
C GLY A 86 15.09 2.60 7.56
N ALA A 87 15.39 1.34 7.30
CA ALA A 87 14.58 0.43 6.48
C ALA A 87 13.14 0.30 6.99
N VAL A 88 12.93 0.22 8.32
CA VAL A 88 11.58 0.09 8.90
C VAL A 88 10.74 1.31 8.58
N ASN A 89 11.21 2.51 8.95
CA ASN A 89 10.46 3.75 8.76
C ASN A 89 10.18 4.01 7.28
N PHE A 90 11.18 3.75 6.42
CA PHE A 90 11.04 3.94 4.99
C PHE A 90 10.04 2.94 4.39
N GLY A 91 10.14 1.66 4.74
CA GLY A 91 9.20 0.62 4.30
C GLY A 91 7.75 0.93 4.72
N VAL A 92 7.56 1.30 6.00
CA VAL A 92 6.25 1.70 6.52
C VAL A 92 5.71 2.91 5.78
N LEU A 93 6.53 3.94 5.53
CA LEU A 93 6.12 5.12 4.77
C LEU A 93 5.63 4.75 3.36
N ILE A 94 6.41 3.96 2.61
CA ILE A 94 6.02 3.52 1.27
C ILE A 94 4.71 2.70 1.32
N SER A 95 4.56 1.83 2.32
CA SER A 95 3.36 1.02 2.52
C SER A 95 2.13 1.88 2.82
N LEU A 96 2.25 2.93 3.65
CA LEU A 96 1.16 3.86 3.96
C LEU A 96 0.81 4.76 2.76
N LEU A 97 1.79 5.19 1.98
CA LEU A 97 1.55 5.92 0.74
C LEU A 97 0.79 5.05 -0.27
N ALA A 98 1.18 3.78 -0.43
CA ALA A 98 0.44 2.85 -1.27
C ALA A 98 -1.00 2.65 -0.77
N LEU A 99 -1.21 2.46 0.54
CA LEU A 99 -2.54 2.37 1.15
C LEU A 99 -3.41 3.59 0.82
N PHE A 100 -2.85 4.80 0.89
CA PHE A 100 -3.57 6.03 0.57
C PHE A 100 -4.11 6.03 -0.86
N PHE A 101 -3.32 5.56 -1.83
CA PHE A 101 -3.72 5.60 -3.24
C PHE A 101 -4.59 4.41 -3.69
N ILE A 102 -4.56 3.27 -3.00
CA ILE A 102 -5.38 2.08 -3.33
C ILE A 102 -6.88 2.40 -3.51
N PRO A 103 -7.59 3.03 -2.55
CA PRO A 103 -9.02 3.30 -2.73
C PRO A 103 -9.28 4.34 -3.83
N ILE A 104 -8.34 5.28 -4.07
CA ILE A 104 -8.43 6.28 -5.13
C ILE A 104 -8.37 5.60 -6.50
N ILE A 105 -7.38 4.74 -6.71
CA ILE A 105 -7.25 3.98 -7.97
C ILE A 105 -8.41 3.02 -8.13
N GLY A 106 -8.83 2.35 -7.06
CA GLY A 106 -9.99 1.45 -7.07
C GLY A 106 -11.26 2.16 -7.54
N TYR A 107 -11.50 3.41 -7.10
CA TYR A 107 -12.60 4.23 -7.63
C TYR A 107 -12.46 4.42 -9.15
N TYR A 108 -11.31 4.88 -9.63
CA TYR A 108 -11.14 5.17 -11.06
C TYR A 108 -11.23 3.91 -11.94
N LEU A 109 -10.69 2.78 -11.49
CA LEU A 109 -10.82 1.50 -12.20
C LEU A 109 -12.29 1.10 -12.37
N ILE A 110 -13.08 1.10 -11.29
CA ILE A 110 -14.50 0.74 -11.38
C ILE A 110 -15.29 1.77 -12.19
N SER A 111 -14.94 3.06 -12.09
CA SER A 111 -15.57 4.10 -12.91
C SER A 111 -15.30 3.92 -14.40
N LEU A 112 -14.12 3.44 -14.78
CA LEU A 112 -13.78 3.11 -16.17
C LEU A 112 -14.63 1.96 -16.72
N PHE A 113 -14.89 0.92 -15.91
CA PHE A 113 -15.67 -0.25 -16.36
C PHE A 113 -17.18 -0.06 -16.29
N THR A 114 -17.68 0.70 -15.31
CA THR A 114 -19.13 0.79 -15.03
C THR A 114 -19.76 2.13 -15.41
N GLY A 115 -18.98 3.22 -15.44
CA GLY A 115 -19.51 4.58 -15.57
C GLY A 115 -20.37 5.04 -14.38
N GLU A 116 -20.43 4.29 -13.28
CA GLU A 116 -21.34 4.54 -12.15
C GLU A 116 -20.58 5.02 -10.89
N ASP A 117 -20.57 6.34 -10.67
CA ASP A 117 -19.87 6.98 -9.55
C ASP A 117 -20.14 6.37 -8.17
N ILE A 118 -21.41 6.08 -7.87
CA ILE A 118 -21.80 5.55 -6.55
C ILE A 118 -21.23 4.14 -6.33
N LYS A 119 -21.28 3.28 -7.35
CA LYS A 119 -20.72 1.92 -7.27
C LYS A 119 -19.20 1.96 -7.11
N SER A 120 -18.54 2.83 -7.86
CA SER A 120 -17.09 3.06 -7.73
C SER A 120 -16.71 3.56 -6.34
N PHE A 121 -17.50 4.48 -5.77
CA PHE A 121 -17.23 5.00 -4.43
C PHE A 121 -17.50 3.96 -3.34
N ALA A 122 -18.57 3.17 -3.48
CA ALA A 122 -18.82 2.04 -2.58
C ALA A 122 -17.65 1.04 -2.60
N TYR A 123 -17.09 0.76 -3.79
CA TYR A 123 -15.91 -0.08 -3.93
C TYR A 123 -14.67 0.53 -3.26
N ALA A 124 -14.41 1.83 -3.46
CA ALA A 124 -13.31 2.52 -2.78
C ALA A 124 -13.44 2.47 -1.24
N CYS A 125 -14.65 2.68 -0.71
CA CYS A 125 -14.94 2.53 0.72
C CYS A 125 -14.70 1.10 1.20
N SER A 126 -15.04 0.10 0.40
CA SER A 126 -14.78 -1.30 0.74
C SER A 126 -13.28 -1.59 0.83
N LEU A 127 -12.46 -1.11 -0.11
CA LEU A 127 -11.01 -1.27 -0.06
C LEU A 127 -10.40 -0.54 1.16
N ALA A 128 -10.87 0.68 1.43
CA ALA A 128 -10.40 1.49 2.55
C ALA A 128 -10.72 0.91 3.93
N THR A 129 -11.71 0.03 4.03
CA THR A 129 -12.16 -0.58 5.30
C THR A 129 -11.90 -2.08 5.39
N LEU A 130 -11.40 -2.70 4.31
CA LEU A 130 -11.16 -4.14 4.26
C LEU A 130 -10.07 -4.52 5.28
N PRO A 131 -10.37 -5.38 6.28
CA PRO A 131 -9.43 -5.71 7.35
C PRO A 131 -8.10 -6.28 6.85
N TRP A 132 -8.11 -7.00 5.72
CA TRP A 132 -6.89 -7.56 5.12
C TRP A 132 -5.97 -6.50 4.52
N ILE A 133 -6.52 -5.48 3.86
CA ILE A 133 -5.73 -4.34 3.36
C ILE A 133 -5.14 -3.57 4.53
N ILE A 134 -5.96 -3.28 5.55
CA ILE A 134 -5.47 -2.60 6.75
C ILE A 134 -4.37 -3.43 7.43
N ARG A 135 -4.61 -4.72 7.72
CA ARG A 135 -3.62 -5.58 8.39
C ARG A 135 -2.26 -5.61 7.68
N TRP A 136 -2.24 -5.71 6.35
CA TRP A 136 -1.00 -5.86 5.58
C TRP A 136 -0.37 -4.54 5.11
N SER A 137 -1.09 -3.42 5.22
CA SER A 137 -0.55 -2.06 5.04
C SER A 137 0.30 -1.60 6.21
N GLY A 138 1.07 -0.53 6.02
CA GLY A 138 1.95 0.02 7.06
C GLY A 138 2.96 -0.98 7.63
N THR A 139 3.28 -2.04 6.87
CA THR A 139 4.27 -3.06 7.24
C THR A 139 5.52 -2.90 6.37
N VAL A 140 6.59 -3.60 6.75
CA VAL A 140 7.82 -3.74 5.98
C VAL A 140 7.69 -4.89 4.96
N MET A 141 6.47 -5.34 4.67
CA MET A 141 6.18 -6.27 3.58
C MET A 141 5.84 -5.50 2.31
N GLU A 142 6.21 -6.07 1.17
CA GLU A 142 5.93 -5.55 -0.17
C GLU A 142 4.43 -5.50 -0.50
N THR A 143 3.61 -6.28 0.20
CA THR A 143 2.22 -6.62 -0.18
C THR A 143 1.38 -5.42 -0.59
N THR A 144 1.46 -4.33 0.15
CA THR A 144 0.63 -3.14 -0.09
C THR A 144 1.12 -2.34 -1.29
N LEU A 145 2.44 -2.20 -1.44
CA LEU A 145 3.02 -1.60 -2.64
C LEU A 145 2.74 -2.47 -3.87
N ALA A 146 2.90 -3.79 -3.75
CA ALA A 146 2.61 -4.74 -4.82
C ALA A 146 1.14 -4.67 -5.25
N THR A 147 0.21 -4.56 -4.31
CA THR A 147 -1.23 -4.37 -4.59
C THR A 147 -1.48 -3.07 -5.36
N PHE A 148 -0.93 -1.95 -4.87
CA PHE A 148 -1.03 -0.66 -5.54
C PHE A 148 -0.49 -0.71 -6.98
N LEU A 149 0.71 -1.27 -7.16
CA LEU A 149 1.33 -1.38 -8.48
C LEU A 149 0.52 -2.30 -9.39
N ALA A 150 0.04 -3.45 -8.90
CA ALA A 150 -0.80 -4.36 -9.68
C ALA A 150 -2.06 -3.67 -10.21
N MET A 151 -2.71 -2.82 -9.39
CA MET A 151 -3.89 -2.05 -9.81
C MET A 151 -3.59 -1.08 -10.96
N LEU A 152 -2.36 -0.57 -11.09
CA LEU A 152 -1.97 0.30 -12.21
C LEU A 152 -1.87 -0.45 -13.56
N PHE A 153 -1.74 -1.77 -13.52
CA PHE A 153 -1.64 -2.63 -14.71
C PHE A 153 -2.96 -3.35 -15.05
N VAL A 154 -4.03 -3.07 -14.31
CA VAL A 154 -5.37 -3.56 -14.67
C VAL A 154 -5.93 -2.64 -15.76
N TYR A 155 -5.54 -2.91 -17.01
CA TYR A 155 -6.14 -2.31 -18.21
C TYR A 155 -6.12 -3.31 -19.37
#